data_AF-A0A6A4US75-F1
#
_entry.id   AF-A0A6A4US75-F1
#
_cell.length_a   1.000
_cell.length_b   1.000
_cell.length_c   1.000
_cell.angle_alpha   90.00
_cell.angle_beta   90.00
_cell.angle_gamma   90.00
#
_symmetry.space_group_name_H-M   'P 1'
#
loop_
_entity.id
_entity.type
_entity.pdbx_description
1 polymer ?
#
loop_
_entity_poly.entity_id
_entity_poly.type
_entity_poly.pdbx_seq_one_letter_code
_entity_poly.pdbx_strand_id
1 'polypeptide(L)'
;MKKLNKKGFTLIELIVVIAILAILAAILIPAITGYISKATDSKNEANCRALYSQTAMEVMLDQTPTIGTSPATASGMTITYTADTTENNVSAFACAIGTTWSKTIK
;
A
#
# COMPACT_ATOMS: atom_id res chain seq x y z
N MET A 1 -39.41 -31.99 -38.07
CA MET A 1 -38.55 -31.57 -36.93
C MET A 1 -37.65 -30.43 -37.42
N LYS A 2 -37.74 -29.23 -36.82
CA LYS A 2 -36.96 -28.04 -37.23
C LYS A 2 -35.47 -28.27 -36.97
N LYS A 3 -34.64 -28.27 -38.02
CA LYS A 3 -33.18 -28.34 -37.91
C LYS A 3 -32.69 -27.01 -37.32
N LEU A 4 -32.24 -27.03 -36.07
CA LEU A 4 -31.58 -25.87 -35.45
C LEU A 4 -30.20 -25.72 -36.11
N ASN A 5 -30.04 -24.71 -36.96
CA ASN A 5 -28.74 -24.33 -37.52
C ASN A 5 -27.84 -23.85 -36.38
N LYS A 6 -27.02 -24.75 -35.84
CA LYS A 6 -25.95 -24.37 -34.90
C LYS A 6 -24.84 -23.70 -35.71
N LYS A 7 -24.84 -22.36 -35.73
CA LYS A 7 -23.65 -21.58 -36.14
C LYS A 7 -22.58 -21.82 -35.07
N GLY A 8 -21.58 -22.63 -35.41
CA GLY A 8 -20.43 -22.85 -34.55
C GLY A 8 -19.48 -21.65 -34.59
N PHE A 9 -18.91 -21.31 -33.44
CA PHE A 9 -17.80 -20.38 -33.32
C PHE A 9 -16.60 -20.96 -34.05
N THR A 10 -15.99 -20.21 -34.96
CA THR A 10 -14.83 -20.70 -35.70
C THR A 10 -13.58 -20.60 -34.83
N LEU A 11 -12.67 -21.58 -34.95
CA LEU A 11 -11.39 -21.52 -34.22
C LEU A 11 -10.58 -20.27 -34.59
N ILE A 12 -10.73 -19.77 -35.82
CA ILE A 12 -10.06 -18.56 -36.28
C ILE A 12 -10.57 -17.31 -35.57
N GLU A 13 -11.88 -17.20 -35.29
CA GLU A 13 -12.44 -16.11 -34.50
C GLU A 13 -11.86 -16.10 -33.08
N LEU A 14 -11.64 -17.28 -32.49
CA LEU A 14 -11.01 -17.38 -31.17
C LEU A 14 -9.52 -16.96 -31.20
N ILE A 15 -8.78 -17.40 -32.22
CA ILE A 15 -7.34 -17.14 -32.35
C ILE A 15 -7.05 -15.64 -32.53
N VAL A 16 -7.84 -14.94 -33.35
CA VAL A 16 -7.66 -13.49 -33.55
C VAL A 16 -7.94 -12.71 -32.26
N VAL A 17 -8.94 -13.12 -31.47
CA VAL A 17 -9.28 -12.46 -30.21
C VAL A 17 -8.15 -12.61 -29.19
N ILE A 18 -7.62 -13.82 -28.99
CA ILE A 18 -6.51 -14.02 -28.04
C ILE A 18 -5.23 -13.30 -28.51
N ALA A 19 -5.01 -13.18 -29.82
CA ALA A 19 -3.89 -12.44 -30.36
C ALA A 19 -3.96 -10.93 -30.01
N ILE A 20 -5.15 -10.32 -30.13
CA ILE A 20 -5.34 -8.91 -29.74
C ILE A 20 -5.24 -8.74 -28.22
N LEU A 21 -5.83 -9.66 -27.43
CA LEU A 21 -5.73 -9.64 -25.97
C LEU A 21 -4.28 -9.74 -25.49
N ALA A 22 -3.43 -10.52 -26.16
CA ALA A 22 -2.01 -10.62 -25.85
C ALA A 22 -1.27 -9.29 -26.04
N ILE A 23 -1.55 -8.57 -27.14
CA ILE A 23 -0.95 -7.26 -27.41
C ILE A 23 -1.39 -6.23 -26.36
N LEU A 24 -2.68 -6.19 -26.03
CA LEU A 24 -3.21 -5.27 -25.00
C LEU A 24 -2.63 -5.58 -23.62
N ALA A 25 -2.56 -6.86 -23.24
CA ALA A 25 -2.00 -7.28 -21.96
C ALA A 25 -0.53 -6.89 -21.81
N ALA A 26 0.28 -7.00 -22.89
CA ALA A 26 1.69 -6.65 -22.86
C ALA A 26 1.96 -5.19 -22.46
N ILE A 27 1.10 -4.26 -22.91
CA ILE A 27 1.23 -2.83 -22.58
C ILE A 27 0.59 -2.52 -21.22
N LEU A 28 -0.51 -3.22 -20.88
CA LEU A 28 -1.30 -2.95 -19.69
C LEU A 28 -0.61 -3.39 -18.39
N ILE A 29 0.06 -4.54 -18.38
CA ILE A 29 0.71 -5.10 -17.18
C ILE A 29 1.72 -4.12 -16.54
N PRO A 30 2.73 -3.59 -17.26
CA PRO A 30 3.70 -2.68 -16.65
C PRO A 30 3.10 -1.35 -16.20
N ALA A 31 2.05 -0.88 -16.88
CA ALA A 31 1.33 0.32 -16.45
C ALA A 31 0.65 0.08 -15.09
N ILE A 32 -0.06 -1.03 -14.93
CA ILE A 32 -0.77 -1.37 -13.69
C ILE A 32 0.19 -1.57 -12.51
N THR A 33 1.32 -2.26 -12.71
CA THR A 33 2.27 -2.50 -11.61
C THR A 33 2.83 -1.21 -11.02
N GLY A 34 3.15 -0.22 -11.86
CA GLY A 34 3.59 1.11 -11.39
C GLY A 34 2.51 1.85 -10.59
N TYR A 35 1.25 1.78 -11.01
CA TYR A 35 0.14 2.38 -10.27
C TYR A 35 -0.10 1.70 -8.92
N ILE A 36 0.02 0.38 -8.84
CA ILE A 36 -0.14 -0.38 -7.59
C ILE A 36 0.95 0.00 -6.59
N SER A 37 2.23 0.11 -7.02
CA SER A 37 3.32 0.56 -6.14
C SER A 37 3.06 1.96 -5.60
N LYS A 38 2.71 2.92 -6.45
CA LYS A 38 2.41 4.30 -6.01
C LYS A 38 1.20 4.38 -5.08
N ALA A 39 0.15 3.59 -5.35
CA ALA A 39 -1.00 3.50 -4.46
C ALA A 39 -0.64 2.90 -3.10
N THR A 40 0.23 1.89 -3.09
CA THR A 40 0.75 1.26 -1.86
C THR A 40 1.59 2.25 -1.06
N ASP A 41 2.48 3.00 -1.71
CA ASP A 41 3.28 4.04 -1.05
C ASP A 41 2.41 5.14 -0.43
N SER A 42 1.39 5.59 -1.16
CA SER A 42 0.43 6.58 -0.66
C SER A 42 -0.39 6.05 0.52
N LYS A 43 -0.78 4.77 0.48
CA LYS A 43 -1.47 4.11 1.59
C LYS A 43 -0.56 4.00 2.82
N ASN A 44 0.70 3.61 2.62
CA ASN A 44 1.69 3.50 3.68
C ASN A 44 1.98 4.86 4.33
N GLU A 45 2.06 5.92 3.53
CA GLU A 45 2.21 7.28 4.03
C GLU A 45 0.98 7.73 4.84
N ALA A 46 -0.24 7.47 4.36
CA ALA A 46 -1.46 7.82 5.09
C ALA A 46 -1.52 7.09 6.43
N ASN A 47 -1.20 5.79 6.45
CA ASN A 47 -1.13 4.99 7.66
C ASN A 47 -0.06 5.53 8.63
N CYS A 48 1.13 5.86 8.12
CA CYS A 48 2.22 6.46 8.91
C CYS A 48 1.78 7.75 9.61
N ARG A 49 1.09 8.65 8.89
CA ARG A 49 0.56 9.90 9.46
C ARG A 49 -0.53 9.65 10.51
N ALA A 50 -1.42 8.69 10.28
CA ALA A 50 -2.45 8.32 11.24
C ALA A 50 -1.85 7.75 12.54
N LEU A 51 -0.76 6.99 12.44
CA LEU A 51 -0.02 6.49 13.59
C LEU A 51 0.72 7.62 14.30
N TYR A 52 1.34 8.55 13.57
CA TYR A 52 1.96 9.73 14.16
C TYR A 52 0.98 10.52 15.03
N SER A 53 -0.23 10.80 14.53
CA SER A 53 -1.25 11.51 15.31
C SER A 53 -1.66 10.75 16.57
N GLN A 54 -1.76 9.41 16.51
CA GLN A 54 -2.07 8.59 17.68
C GLN A 54 -0.93 8.66 18.71
N THR A 55 0.31 8.46 18.27
CA THR A 55 1.48 8.53 19.16
C THR A 55 1.68 9.93 19.74
N ALA A 56 1.40 10.98 18.98
CA ALA A 56 1.47 12.34 19.47
C ALA A 56 0.46 12.55 20.60
N MET A 57 -0.79 12.09 20.44
CA MET A 57 -1.80 12.17 21.49
C MET A 57 -1.39 11.36 22.74
N GLU A 58 -0.84 10.17 22.58
CA GLU A 58 -0.36 9.35 23.70
C GLU A 58 0.80 10.01 24.46
N VAL A 59 1.78 10.57 23.74
CA VAL A 59 2.92 11.29 24.34
C VAL A 59 2.48 12.51 25.15
N MET A 60 1.43 13.21 24.71
CA MET A 60 0.88 14.34 25.47
C MET A 60 0.20 13.94 26.78
N LEU A 61 -0.25 12.68 26.91
CA LEU A 61 -1.01 12.20 28.07
C LEU A 61 -0.13 11.48 29.10
N ASP A 62 0.87 10.71 28.65
CA ASP A 62 1.59 9.76 29.52
C ASP A 62 2.97 10.25 30.02
N GLN A 63 3.47 11.41 29.56
CA GLN A 63 4.70 12.12 29.98
C GLN A 63 5.98 11.28 30.25
N THR A 64 6.01 10.00 29.86
CA THR A 64 7.12 9.10 30.13
C THR A 64 7.96 8.94 28.86
N PRO A 65 9.29 9.09 28.96
CA PRO A 65 10.19 9.01 27.82
C PRO A 65 10.30 7.54 27.41
N THR A 66 9.48 7.14 26.45
CA THR A 66 9.57 5.79 25.92
C THR A 66 9.94 5.89 24.45
N ILE A 67 11.14 5.42 24.10
CA ILE A 67 11.43 4.97 22.73
C ILE A 67 10.55 3.73 22.53
N GLY A 68 9.33 3.96 22.04
CA GLY A 68 8.37 2.90 21.80
C GLY A 68 8.52 2.37 20.39
N THR A 69 8.73 1.06 20.26
CA THR A 69 8.43 0.35 19.02
C THR A 69 7.06 -0.29 19.17
N SER A 70 6.01 0.36 18.66
CA SER A 70 4.72 -0.32 18.53
C SER A 70 4.67 -0.97 17.15
N PRO A 71 4.54 -2.30 17.03
CA PRO A 71 4.16 -2.88 15.76
C PRO A 71 2.72 -2.42 15.49
N ALA A 72 2.51 -1.59 14.46
CA ALA A 72 1.16 -1.33 13.98
C ALA A 72 0.67 -2.61 13.30
N THR A 73 -0.01 -3.46 14.07
CA THR A 73 -0.40 -4.84 13.73
C THR A 73 -1.41 -4.95 12.58
N ALA A 74 -1.74 -3.85 11.90
CA ALA A 74 -2.64 -3.84 10.73
C ALA A 74 -1.90 -3.84 9.37
N SER A 75 -0.59 -3.59 9.31
CA SER A 75 0.11 -3.41 8.02
C SER A 75 1.54 -3.96 7.96
N GLY A 76 2.00 -4.74 8.95
CA GLY A 76 3.41 -5.18 9.04
C GLY A 76 4.38 -4.00 9.21
N MET A 77 3.87 -2.90 9.76
CA MET A 77 4.51 -1.60 9.82
C MET A 77 5.09 -1.41 11.22
N THR A 78 6.39 -1.18 11.30
CA THR A 78 7.10 -0.86 12.54
C THR A 78 7.21 0.65 12.65
N ILE A 79 6.73 1.19 13.76
CA ILE A 79 6.97 2.59 14.10
C ILE A 79 8.07 2.71 15.15
N THR A 80 8.84 3.78 15.06
CA THR A 80 9.87 4.16 16.03
C THR A 80 9.72 5.64 16.26
N TYR A 81 9.47 6.05 17.50
CA TYR A 81 9.30 7.46 17.83
C TYR A 81 10.20 7.86 18.99
N THR A 82 10.47 9.16 19.07
CA THR A 82 11.17 9.80 20.19
C THR A 82 10.29 10.93 20.68
N ALA A 83 9.97 10.90 21.96
CA ALA A 83 9.23 11.96 22.65
C ALA A 83 10.22 12.91 23.34
N ASP A 84 9.98 14.22 23.24
CA ASP A 84 10.65 15.21 24.09
C ASP A 84 9.76 15.48 25.31
N THR A 85 10.31 15.17 26.48
CA THR A 85 9.64 15.36 27.78
C THR A 85 9.55 16.82 28.20
N THR A 86 10.33 17.71 27.60
CA THR A 86 10.37 19.14 27.93
C THR A 86 9.21 19.88 27.27
N GLU A 87 8.86 19.48 26.05
CA GLU A 87 7.80 20.10 25.23
C GLU A 87 6.53 19.23 25.12
N ASN A 88 6.54 18.02 25.67
CA ASN A 88 5.47 17.02 25.55
C ASN A 88 5.06 16.77 24.09
N ASN A 89 6.03 16.68 23.19
CA ASN A 89 5.82 16.48 21.76
C ASN A 89 6.62 15.27 21.24
N VAL A 90 6.30 14.83 20.03
CA VAL A 90 7.08 13.84 19.30
C VAL A 90 8.14 14.59 18.50
N SER A 91 9.41 14.43 18.87
CA SER A 91 10.54 15.12 18.24
C SER A 91 11.14 14.35 17.05
N ALA A 92 10.81 13.06 16.93
CA ALA A 92 11.10 12.26 15.76
C ALA A 92 10.10 11.12 15.63
N PHE A 93 9.62 10.86 14.41
CA PHE A 93 8.76 9.71 14.12
C PHE A 93 9.20 9.03 12.84
N ALA A 94 9.50 7.74 12.93
CA ALA A 94 9.86 6.91 11.80
C ALA A 94 8.87 5.76 11.66
N CYS A 95 8.56 5.43 10.41
CA CYS A 95 7.67 4.35 10.05
C CYS A 95 8.33 3.53 8.95
N ALA A 96 8.37 2.21 9.12
CA ALA A 96 8.97 1.29 8.16
C ALA A 96 8.11 0.04 7.93
N ILE A 97 8.17 -0.52 6.73
CA ILE A 97 7.61 -1.84 6.40
C ILE A 97 8.77 -2.69 5.87
N GLY A 98 9.25 -3.63 6.69
CA GLY A 98 10.43 -4.43 6.37
C GLY A 98 11.64 -3.54 6.01
N THR A 99 12.33 -3.86 4.92
CA THR A 99 13.45 -3.07 4.35
C THR A 99 13.08 -2.30 3.08
N THR A 100 11.84 -2.41 2.61
CA THR A 100 11.41 -1.94 1.29
C THR A 100 10.86 -0.51 1.30
N TRP A 101 10.33 -0.06 2.43
CA TRP A 101 9.76 1.28 2.55
C TRP A 101 10.03 1.83 3.96
N SER A 102 10.53 3.06 4.03
CA SER A 102 10.65 3.80 5.29
C SER A 102 10.38 5.28 5.06
N LYS A 103 9.80 5.93 6.06
CA LYS A 103 9.59 7.38 6.07
C LYS A 103 9.79 7.95 7.46
N THR A 104 10.58 9.01 7.54
CA THR A 104 10.80 9.79 8.77
C THR A 104 10.04 11.11 8.66
N ILE A 105 9.25 11.39 9.69
CA ILE A 105 8.56 12.65 9.93
C ILE A 105 9.39 13.37 11.01
N LYS A 106 9.79 14.60 10.70
CA LYS A 106 10.37 15.54 11.67
C LYS A 106 9.26 16.43 12.21
#